data_AF-A0A2H5WPE4-F1
#
_entry.id   AF-A0A2H5WPE4-F1
#
_cell.length_a   1.000
_cell.length_b   1.000
_cell.length_c   1.000
_cell.angle_alpha   90.00
_cell.angle_beta   90.00
_cell.angle_gamma   90.00
#
_symmetry.space_group_name_H-M   'P 1'
#
loop_
_entity.id
_entity.type
_entity.pdbx_description
1 polymer ?
#
loop_
_entity_poly.entity_id
_entity_poly.type
_entity_poly.pdbx_seq_one_letter_code
_entity_poly.pdbx_strand_id
1 'polypeptide(L)'
;MAIIRVSVWDENPPHVDKQIYPHSIRGAVAEGLAELGRDTLEVTPIHIDEPEQGLSWERLRQTDVLVWWGHIRHGEVQDEYVERIRQRVHEEGMGLVVLHSGHYSKPFQRVLGCTGHLKGGWREKNPPEPERIRVCAPWHPIAQGIDDFTIEHEEMYGAPFDVPPPLVVVFQSYFPEGGESFPSGLCWTVGKGIDPNFTSGPGNGVNQGYGIGRVFYFRPGHESVPTYHHPIVRRIIYNGVLWCAKQTG
;
A
#
# COMPACT_ATOMS: atom_id res chain seq x y z
N MET A 1 5.90 20.18 -13.37
CA MET A 1 6.17 19.41 -12.14
C MET A 1 7.30 18.44 -12.43
N ALA A 2 8.13 18.11 -11.43
CA ALA A 2 9.14 17.07 -11.62
C ALA A 2 8.45 15.72 -11.87
N ILE A 3 9.07 14.85 -12.68
CA ILE A 3 8.60 13.48 -12.87
C ILE A 3 8.79 12.71 -11.55
N ILE A 4 7.78 11.98 -11.10
CA ILE A 4 7.85 11.12 -9.91
C ILE A 4 8.32 9.74 -10.35
N ARG A 5 9.39 9.25 -9.75
CA ARG A 5 9.95 7.93 -10.03
C ARG A 5 9.34 6.89 -9.10
N VAL A 6 8.65 5.92 -9.67
CA VAL A 6 7.87 4.92 -8.95
C VAL A 6 8.46 3.54 -9.21
N SER A 7 8.88 2.85 -8.15
CA SER A 7 9.24 1.44 -8.23
C SER A 7 8.04 0.60 -7.81
N VAL A 8 7.60 -0.34 -8.64
CA VAL A 8 6.48 -1.25 -8.34
C VAL A 8 7.02 -2.64 -8.07
N TRP A 9 7.07 -3.01 -6.81
CA TRP A 9 7.63 -4.27 -6.33
C TRP A 9 6.55 -5.34 -6.14
N ASP A 10 6.76 -6.54 -6.67
CA ASP A 10 6.03 -7.74 -6.27
C ASP A 10 6.97 -8.91 -5.91
N GLU A 11 6.41 -9.94 -5.29
CA GLU A 11 7.14 -11.15 -4.93
C GLU A 11 7.33 -12.14 -6.10
N ASN A 12 7.01 -11.74 -7.33
CA ASN A 12 6.98 -12.60 -8.51
C ASN A 12 6.27 -13.96 -8.26
N PRO A 13 5.00 -13.94 -7.82
CA PRO A 13 4.33 -15.14 -7.34
C PRO A 13 4.11 -16.17 -8.47
N PRO A 14 4.66 -17.39 -8.37
CA PRO A 14 4.57 -18.38 -9.45
C PRO A 14 3.18 -19.01 -9.59
N HIS A 15 2.33 -18.86 -8.58
CA HIS A 15 0.99 -19.46 -8.50
C HIS A 15 -0.10 -18.62 -9.15
N VAL A 16 0.21 -17.40 -9.59
CA VAL A 16 -0.78 -16.48 -10.17
C VAL A 16 -1.13 -16.88 -11.59
N ASP A 17 -2.44 -16.96 -11.87
CA ASP A 17 -2.93 -17.32 -13.19
C ASP A 17 -2.63 -16.21 -14.20
N LYS A 18 -1.91 -16.58 -15.27
CA LYS A 18 -1.59 -15.68 -16.38
C LYS A 18 -2.81 -15.30 -17.22
N GLN A 19 -3.94 -15.99 -17.08
CA GLN A 19 -5.20 -15.55 -17.68
C GLN A 19 -5.74 -14.29 -16.98
N ILE A 20 -5.47 -14.14 -15.68
CA ILE A 20 -5.87 -12.97 -14.89
C ILE A 20 -4.80 -11.88 -14.97
N TYR A 21 -3.54 -12.25 -14.78
CA TYR A 21 -2.39 -11.33 -14.81
C TYR A 21 -1.34 -11.78 -15.85
N PRO A 22 -1.54 -11.47 -17.14
CA PRO A 22 -0.65 -11.95 -18.22
C PRO A 22 0.82 -11.58 -18.07
N HIS A 23 1.09 -10.42 -17.48
CA HIS A 23 2.44 -9.87 -17.33
C HIS A 23 3.00 -9.94 -15.92
N SER A 24 2.19 -10.30 -14.90
CA SER A 24 2.40 -10.21 -13.43
C SER A 24 1.49 -9.18 -12.75
N ILE A 25 1.37 -9.29 -11.41
CA ILE A 25 0.68 -8.31 -10.56
C ILE A 25 1.39 -6.95 -10.64
N ARG A 26 2.72 -6.91 -10.48
CA ARG A 26 3.49 -5.67 -10.67
C ARG A 26 3.26 -5.06 -12.05
N GLY A 27 3.11 -5.89 -13.09
CA GLY A 27 2.80 -5.45 -14.45
C GLY A 27 1.46 -4.71 -14.52
N ALA A 28 0.39 -5.32 -14.01
CA ALA A 28 -0.94 -4.69 -14.02
C ALA A 28 -1.01 -3.37 -13.24
N VAL A 29 -0.32 -3.29 -12.10
CA VAL A 29 -0.19 -2.05 -11.32
C VAL A 29 0.65 -1.01 -12.06
N ALA A 30 1.80 -1.40 -12.62
CA ALA A 30 2.68 -0.50 -13.35
C ALA A 30 2.02 0.07 -14.61
N GLU A 31 1.29 -0.76 -15.36
CA GLU A 31 0.50 -0.33 -16.53
C GLU A 31 -0.56 0.70 -16.15
N GLY A 32 -1.32 0.46 -15.07
CA GLY A 32 -2.31 1.41 -14.59
C GLY A 32 -1.71 2.76 -14.19
N LEU A 33 -0.56 2.74 -13.51
CA LEU A 33 0.17 3.96 -13.15
C LEU A 33 0.73 4.70 -14.38
N ALA A 34 1.35 3.98 -15.31
CA ALA A 34 1.90 4.56 -16.53
C ALA A 34 0.79 5.16 -17.42
N GLU A 35 -0.36 4.51 -17.50
CA GLU A 35 -1.52 5.01 -18.26
C GLU A 35 -2.08 6.30 -17.66
N LEU A 36 -2.27 6.34 -16.34
CA LEU A 36 -2.83 7.50 -15.64
C LEU A 36 -1.83 8.65 -15.45
N GLY A 37 -0.53 8.34 -15.48
CA GLY A 37 0.56 9.25 -15.17
C GLY A 37 1.54 9.49 -16.31
N ARG A 38 1.14 9.35 -17.58
CA ARG A 38 2.03 9.36 -18.77
C ARG A 38 3.10 10.45 -18.78
N ASP A 39 2.80 11.64 -18.29
CA ASP A 39 3.72 12.80 -18.31
C ASP A 39 4.22 13.20 -16.90
N THR A 40 3.81 12.45 -15.87
CA THR A 40 4.08 12.79 -14.46
C THR A 40 4.80 11.68 -13.71
N LEU A 41 4.73 10.44 -14.17
CA LEU A 41 5.31 9.26 -13.52
C LEU A 41 6.31 8.55 -14.43
N GLU A 42 7.45 8.18 -13.89
CA GLU A 42 8.36 7.19 -14.45
C GLU A 42 8.21 5.91 -13.62
N VAL A 43 7.65 4.86 -14.22
CA VAL A 43 7.25 3.64 -13.50
C VAL A 43 8.17 2.48 -13.86
N THR A 44 8.84 1.91 -12.86
CA THR A 44 9.76 0.78 -13.02
C THR A 44 9.23 -0.44 -12.24
N PRO A 45 8.74 -1.50 -12.90
CA PRO A 45 8.40 -2.73 -12.21
C PRO A 45 9.69 -3.45 -11.77
N ILE A 46 9.69 -3.94 -10.53
CA ILE A 46 10.78 -4.72 -9.94
C ILE A 46 10.25 -5.91 -9.15
N HIS A 47 11.08 -6.92 -8.89
CA HIS A 47 10.64 -8.08 -8.12
C HIS A 47 11.74 -8.78 -7.33
N ILE A 48 11.31 -9.68 -6.44
CA ILE A 48 12.18 -10.39 -5.49
C ILE A 48 13.31 -11.23 -6.12
N ASP A 49 13.18 -11.69 -7.36
CA ASP A 49 14.19 -12.56 -7.99
C ASP A 49 15.27 -11.77 -8.76
N GLU A 50 15.21 -10.44 -8.77
CA GLU A 50 16.29 -9.58 -9.28
C GLU A 50 17.52 -9.60 -8.36
N PRO A 51 18.71 -9.19 -8.87
CA PRO A 51 19.85 -8.87 -8.01
C PRO A 51 19.44 -7.94 -6.86
N GLU A 52 19.90 -8.25 -5.65
CA GLU A 52 19.49 -7.57 -4.41
C GLU A 52 17.97 -7.47 -4.21
N GLN A 53 17.20 -8.41 -4.76
CA GLN A 53 15.73 -8.43 -4.73
C GLN A 53 15.08 -7.18 -5.35
N GLY A 54 15.82 -6.49 -6.24
CA GLY A 54 15.42 -5.20 -6.82
C GLY A 54 15.63 -4.00 -5.88
N LEU A 55 16.25 -4.19 -4.71
CA LEU A 55 16.31 -3.22 -3.61
C LEU A 55 17.74 -2.70 -3.36
N SER A 56 18.48 -2.46 -4.45
CA SER A 56 19.80 -1.83 -4.40
C SER A 56 19.70 -0.40 -3.88
N TRP A 57 20.78 0.09 -3.25
CA TRP A 57 20.87 1.50 -2.83
C TRP A 57 20.73 2.47 -4.01
N GLU A 58 21.28 2.11 -5.16
CA GLU A 58 21.19 2.91 -6.37
C GLU A 58 19.73 3.09 -6.79
N ARG A 59 18.97 1.98 -6.87
CA ARG A 59 17.57 2.03 -7.28
C ARG A 59 16.68 2.74 -6.25
N LEU A 60 16.86 2.45 -4.96
CA LEU A 60 16.06 3.09 -3.91
C LEU A 60 16.31 4.60 -3.81
N ARG A 61 17.53 5.10 -4.10
CA ARG A 61 17.81 6.54 -4.21
C ARG A 61 17.17 7.17 -5.45
N GLN A 62 16.96 6.36 -6.48
CA GLN A 62 16.23 6.74 -7.68
C GLN A 62 14.72 6.52 -7.59
N THR A 63 14.21 6.14 -6.41
CA THR A 63 12.78 5.90 -6.17
C THR A 63 12.23 6.98 -5.26
N ASP A 64 11.18 7.66 -5.72
CA ASP A 64 10.43 8.66 -4.94
C ASP A 64 9.27 7.98 -4.20
N VAL A 65 8.62 6.99 -4.83
CA VAL A 65 7.58 6.15 -4.21
C VAL A 65 7.82 4.68 -4.53
N LEU A 66 7.88 3.86 -3.47
CA LEU A 66 7.88 2.40 -3.58
C LEU A 66 6.45 1.89 -3.42
N VAL A 67 5.93 1.18 -4.41
CA VAL A 67 4.67 0.43 -4.33
C VAL A 67 5.01 -1.03 -4.05
N TRP A 68 4.31 -1.65 -3.10
CA TRP A 68 4.63 -2.98 -2.61
C TRP A 68 3.43 -3.91 -2.60
N TRP A 69 3.55 -5.03 -3.28
CA TRP A 69 2.67 -6.19 -3.14
C TRP A 69 3.48 -7.44 -2.76
N GLY A 70 2.93 -8.30 -1.90
CA GLY A 70 3.51 -9.60 -1.58
C GLY A 70 2.53 -10.41 -0.74
N HIS A 71 2.66 -11.73 -0.74
CA HIS A 71 1.76 -12.67 -0.08
C HIS A 71 2.54 -13.81 0.59
N ILE A 72 3.04 -14.79 -0.16
CA ILE A 72 3.59 -16.04 0.41
C ILE A 72 5.10 -15.96 0.68
N ARG A 73 5.81 -14.99 0.09
CA ARG A 73 7.28 -14.89 0.13
C ARG A 73 7.80 -13.80 1.06
N HIS A 74 6.96 -13.26 1.96
CA HIS A 74 7.38 -12.23 2.92
C HIS A 74 8.64 -12.60 3.72
N GLY A 75 8.77 -13.88 4.09
CA GLY A 75 9.93 -14.38 4.83
C GLY A 75 11.24 -14.35 4.06
N GLU A 76 11.18 -14.38 2.71
CA GLU A 76 12.35 -14.43 1.84
C GLU A 76 13.01 -13.06 1.63
N VAL A 77 12.31 -11.96 1.95
CA VAL A 77 12.87 -10.61 1.81
C VAL A 77 13.98 -10.42 2.84
N GLN A 78 15.18 -10.06 2.39
CA GLN A 78 16.34 -9.95 3.28
C GLN A 78 16.21 -8.73 4.20
N ASP A 79 16.51 -8.91 5.49
CA ASP A 79 16.34 -7.87 6.51
C ASP A 79 17.20 -6.64 6.23
N GLU A 80 18.37 -6.81 5.59
CA GLU A 80 19.20 -5.69 5.15
C GLU A 80 18.42 -4.76 4.19
N TYR A 81 17.71 -5.31 3.20
CA TYR A 81 16.95 -4.52 2.24
C TYR A 81 15.72 -3.86 2.87
N VAL A 82 15.11 -4.53 3.86
CA VAL A 82 14.04 -3.95 4.68
C VAL A 82 14.54 -2.70 5.42
N GLU A 83 15.75 -2.72 5.97
CA GLU A 83 16.32 -1.55 6.62
C GLU A 83 16.69 -0.44 5.65
N ARG A 84 17.15 -0.75 4.43
CA ARG A 84 17.34 0.26 3.38
C ARG A 84 16.02 0.98 3.07
N ILE A 85 14.92 0.24 2.94
CA ILE A 85 13.58 0.82 2.74
C ILE A 85 13.21 1.70 3.94
N ARG A 86 13.33 1.18 5.17
CA ARG A 86 13.02 1.95 6.38
C ARG A 86 13.80 3.25 6.43
N GLN A 87 15.11 3.21 6.15
CA GLN A 87 15.97 4.39 6.11
C GLN A 87 15.49 5.40 5.06
N ARG A 88 15.25 4.96 3.82
CA ARG A 88 14.75 5.82 2.75
C ARG A 88 13.42 6.48 3.11
N VAL A 89 12.51 5.75 3.75
CA VAL A 89 11.21 6.29 4.17
C VAL A 89 11.35 7.24 5.37
N HIS A 90 12.06 6.83 6.43
CA HIS A 90 12.09 7.55 7.71
C HIS A 90 13.05 8.74 7.73
N GLU A 91 14.12 8.69 6.93
CA GLU A 91 15.20 9.68 7.01
C GLU A 91 15.29 10.59 5.79
N GLU A 92 14.79 10.12 4.63
CA GLU A 92 14.94 10.76 3.33
C GLU A 92 13.59 11.03 2.63
N GLY A 93 12.48 10.52 3.17
CA GLY A 93 11.12 10.87 2.73
C GLY A 93 10.59 10.14 1.52
N MET A 94 11.21 9.01 1.13
CA MET A 94 10.62 8.12 0.12
C MET A 94 9.21 7.71 0.55
N GLY A 95 8.25 7.81 -0.36
CA GLY A 95 6.88 7.37 -0.14
C GLY A 95 6.75 5.85 -0.19
N LEU A 96 5.79 5.30 0.54
CA LEU A 96 5.48 3.87 0.52
C LEU A 96 3.99 3.65 0.29
N VAL A 97 3.64 2.88 -0.73
CA VAL A 97 2.27 2.38 -0.95
C VAL A 97 2.28 0.88 -0.76
N VAL A 98 1.46 0.35 0.15
CA VAL A 98 1.35 -1.08 0.44
C VAL A 98 -0.01 -1.59 0.02
N LEU A 99 -0.03 -2.67 -0.74
CA LEU A 99 -1.23 -3.23 -1.33
C LEU A 99 -1.58 -4.57 -0.72
N HIS A 100 -2.86 -4.77 -0.42
CA HIS A 100 -3.45 -6.06 -0.05
C HIS A 100 -2.67 -6.80 1.04
N SER A 101 -2.28 -8.04 0.78
CA SER A 101 -1.50 -8.95 1.63
C SER A 101 -0.13 -8.39 2.04
N GLY A 102 0.34 -7.31 1.40
CA GLY A 102 1.50 -6.54 1.81
C GLY A 102 1.44 -6.03 3.26
N HIS A 103 0.28 -6.07 3.91
CA HIS A 103 0.13 -5.81 5.34
C HIS A 103 0.98 -6.74 6.23
N TYR A 104 1.33 -7.96 5.78
CA TYR A 104 2.26 -8.86 6.48
C TYR A 104 3.72 -8.73 6.01
N SER A 105 4.01 -7.82 5.09
CA SER A 105 5.37 -7.66 4.58
C SER A 105 6.31 -7.09 5.64
N LYS A 106 7.56 -7.58 5.66
CA LYS A 106 8.60 -7.05 6.54
C LYS A 106 8.76 -5.52 6.38
N PRO A 107 8.76 -4.92 5.17
CA PRO A 107 8.82 -3.47 5.03
C PRO A 107 7.66 -2.73 5.69
N PHE A 108 6.41 -3.17 5.52
CA PHE A 108 5.27 -2.52 6.15
C PHE A 108 5.35 -2.57 7.68
N GLN A 109 5.60 -3.76 8.24
CA GLN A 109 5.77 -3.97 9.67
C GLN A 109 6.90 -3.11 10.23
N ARG A 110 8.05 -3.08 9.53
CA ARG A 110 9.23 -2.36 9.97
C ARG A 110 9.09 -0.84 9.86
N VAL A 111 8.45 -0.34 8.82
CA VAL A 111 8.22 1.10 8.59
C VAL A 111 7.19 1.66 9.57
N LEU A 112 6.13 0.91 9.88
CA LEU A 112 5.09 1.37 10.81
C LEU A 112 5.34 0.97 12.27
N GLY A 113 6.22 0.00 12.54
CA GLY A 113 6.40 -0.55 13.88
C GLY A 113 5.16 -1.31 14.37
N CYS A 114 4.65 -2.23 13.55
CA CYS A 114 3.42 -2.98 13.82
C CYS A 114 3.52 -4.44 13.38
N THR A 115 2.52 -5.25 13.70
CA THR A 115 2.45 -6.65 13.22
C THR A 115 1.69 -6.76 11.90
N GLY A 116 0.81 -5.82 11.59
CA GLY A 116 -0.09 -5.90 10.43
C GLY A 116 -1.10 -7.06 10.54
N HIS A 117 -1.28 -7.66 11.71
CA HIS A 117 -2.17 -8.79 11.90
C HIS A 117 -3.65 -8.39 11.73
N LEU A 118 -4.42 -9.23 11.04
CA LEU A 118 -5.86 -9.09 10.87
C LEU A 118 -6.58 -9.89 11.97
N LYS A 119 -6.90 -9.25 13.10
CA LYS A 119 -7.53 -9.94 14.25
C LYS A 119 -8.95 -10.43 13.93
N GLY A 120 -9.65 -9.79 13.00
CA GLY A 120 -10.94 -10.26 12.49
C GLY A 120 -10.82 -11.39 11.46
N GLY A 121 -9.59 -11.85 11.17
CA GLY A 121 -9.32 -12.91 10.22
C GLY A 121 -9.43 -12.47 8.77
N TRP A 122 -9.42 -13.46 7.90
CA TRP A 122 -9.61 -13.34 6.46
C TRP A 122 -10.51 -14.47 5.97
N ARG A 123 -11.15 -14.29 4.82
CA ARG A 123 -11.99 -15.32 4.20
C ARG A 123 -11.87 -15.23 2.68
N GLU A 124 -11.32 -16.29 2.10
CA GLU A 124 -11.37 -16.57 0.66
C GLU A 124 -12.57 -17.50 0.37
N LYS A 125 -13.37 -17.17 -0.64
CA LYS A 125 -14.52 -17.97 -1.08
C LYS A 125 -14.46 -18.25 -2.57
N ASN A 126 -15.16 -19.31 -2.99
CA ASN A 126 -15.39 -19.61 -4.39
C ASN A 126 -16.90 -19.81 -4.65
N PRO A 127 -17.60 -18.85 -5.30
CA PRO A 127 -17.05 -17.59 -5.84
C PRO A 127 -16.66 -16.60 -4.74
N PRO A 128 -15.72 -15.66 -5.00
CA PRO A 128 -15.39 -14.59 -4.07
C PRO A 128 -16.58 -13.65 -3.85
N GLU A 129 -16.65 -13.07 -2.65
CA GLU A 129 -17.75 -12.21 -2.24
C GLU A 129 -17.55 -10.74 -2.68
N PRO A 130 -18.62 -9.93 -2.76
CA PRO A 130 -18.48 -8.52 -3.10
C PRO A 130 -17.93 -7.70 -1.92
N GLU A 131 -17.04 -6.77 -2.21
CA GLU A 131 -16.55 -5.76 -1.27
C GLU A 131 -17.20 -4.41 -1.60
N ARG A 132 -17.95 -3.84 -0.64
CA ARG A 132 -18.50 -2.48 -0.76
C ARG A 132 -17.56 -1.50 -0.07
N ILE A 133 -17.04 -0.53 -0.81
CA ILE A 133 -16.06 0.44 -0.31
C ILE A 133 -16.73 1.81 -0.21
N ARG A 134 -16.75 2.37 1.01
CA ARG A 134 -17.20 3.73 1.30
C ARG A 134 -16.03 4.69 1.34
N VAL A 135 -16.22 5.87 0.77
CA VAL A 135 -15.28 7.01 0.87
C VAL A 135 -15.55 7.76 2.18
N CYS A 136 -14.63 7.64 3.14
CA CYS A 136 -14.74 8.26 4.46
C CYS A 136 -14.13 9.66 4.53
N ALA A 137 -13.18 9.97 3.64
CA ALA A 137 -12.53 11.27 3.57
C ALA A 137 -12.55 11.82 2.12
N PRO A 138 -13.71 12.25 1.60
CA PRO A 138 -13.83 12.73 0.22
C PRO A 138 -13.00 13.98 -0.09
N TRP A 139 -12.58 14.73 0.94
CA TRP A 139 -11.66 15.87 0.82
C TRP A 139 -10.19 15.47 0.69
N HIS A 140 -9.84 14.20 0.91
CA HIS A 140 -8.45 13.74 0.87
C HIS A 140 -7.99 13.56 -0.60
N PRO A 141 -6.75 13.96 -0.98
CA PRO A 141 -6.27 13.83 -2.36
C PRO A 141 -6.39 12.42 -2.95
N ILE A 142 -6.23 11.39 -2.10
CA ILE A 142 -6.38 9.99 -2.51
C ILE A 142 -7.81 9.68 -3.01
N ALA A 143 -8.83 10.31 -2.44
CA ALA A 143 -10.23 10.13 -2.81
C ALA A 143 -10.69 11.04 -3.97
N GLN A 144 -9.79 11.83 -4.57
CA GLN A 144 -10.17 12.75 -5.63
C GLN A 144 -10.76 12.00 -6.84
N GLY A 145 -12.02 12.33 -7.17
CA GLY A 145 -12.76 11.72 -8.28
C GLY A 145 -13.27 10.31 -8.00
N ILE A 146 -13.34 9.91 -6.72
CA ILE A 146 -13.81 8.60 -6.28
C ILE A 146 -15.08 8.77 -5.44
N ASP A 147 -16.16 8.11 -5.84
CA ASP A 147 -17.38 7.93 -5.04
C ASP A 147 -17.39 6.53 -4.42
N ASP A 148 -18.37 6.25 -3.55
CA ASP A 148 -18.63 4.90 -3.04
C ASP A 148 -18.76 3.90 -4.20
N PHE A 149 -18.15 2.72 -4.08
CA PHE A 149 -18.11 1.73 -5.16
C PHE A 149 -18.11 0.30 -4.62
N THR A 150 -18.31 -0.67 -5.50
CA THR A 150 -18.28 -2.11 -5.17
C THR A 150 -17.28 -2.81 -6.08
N ILE A 151 -16.47 -3.69 -5.49
CA ILE A 151 -15.69 -4.70 -6.22
C ILE A 151 -16.48 -6.00 -6.11
N GLU A 152 -16.94 -6.55 -7.23
CA GLU A 152 -17.88 -7.69 -7.22
C GLU A 152 -17.29 -8.98 -6.63
N HIS A 153 -15.97 -9.16 -6.71
CA HIS A 153 -15.28 -10.37 -6.29
C HIS A 153 -13.96 -10.03 -5.62
N GLU A 154 -13.86 -10.34 -4.33
CA GLU A 154 -12.63 -10.13 -3.58
C GLU A 154 -12.57 -10.92 -2.26
N GLU A 155 -11.34 -11.10 -1.74
CA GLU A 155 -11.10 -11.66 -0.40
C GLU A 155 -11.50 -10.69 0.72
N MET A 156 -12.15 -11.24 1.75
CA MET A 156 -12.52 -10.51 2.94
C MET A 156 -11.36 -10.41 3.92
N TYR A 157 -11.05 -9.20 4.41
CA TYR A 157 -10.29 -8.97 5.64
C TYR A 157 -11.18 -8.39 6.72
N GLY A 158 -10.99 -8.84 7.96
CA GLY A 158 -11.75 -8.42 9.13
C GLY A 158 -10.93 -7.57 10.11
N ALA A 159 -11.50 -6.46 10.57
CA ALA A 159 -10.95 -5.70 11.69
C ALA A 159 -11.14 -6.47 13.03
N PRO A 160 -10.34 -6.20 14.09
CA PRO A 160 -9.31 -5.15 14.17
C PRO A 160 -8.06 -5.41 13.33
N PHE A 161 -7.50 -4.35 12.76
CA PHE A 161 -6.22 -4.38 12.04
C PHE A 161 -5.10 -3.85 12.94
N ASP A 162 -4.06 -4.65 13.19
CA ASP A 162 -2.99 -4.35 14.15
C ASP A 162 -1.93 -3.42 13.56
N VAL A 163 -2.27 -2.14 13.48
CA VAL A 163 -1.46 -1.03 12.97
C VAL A 163 -1.51 0.17 13.93
N PRO A 164 -0.55 1.11 13.86
CA PRO A 164 -0.63 2.33 14.66
C PRO A 164 -1.87 3.16 14.23
N PRO A 165 -2.40 4.03 15.11
CA PRO A 165 -3.50 4.92 14.75
C PRO A 165 -3.21 5.66 13.43
N PRO A 166 -4.08 5.53 12.41
CA PRO A 166 -3.87 6.18 11.12
C PRO A 166 -4.10 7.68 11.24
N LEU A 167 -3.40 8.45 10.41
CA LEU A 167 -3.64 9.88 10.23
C LEU A 167 -5.03 10.13 9.62
N VAL A 168 -5.42 9.32 8.63
CA VAL A 168 -6.72 9.38 7.96
C VAL A 168 -7.16 7.97 7.57
N VAL A 169 -8.45 7.68 7.79
CA VAL A 169 -9.16 6.57 7.14
C VAL A 169 -9.85 7.12 5.89
N VAL A 170 -9.29 6.84 4.72
CA VAL A 170 -9.80 7.32 3.43
C VAL A 170 -10.94 6.44 2.93
N PHE A 171 -10.79 5.13 3.09
CA PHE A 171 -11.77 4.13 2.62
C PHE A 171 -12.10 3.13 3.73
N GLN A 172 -13.35 2.70 3.75
CA GLN A 172 -13.87 1.68 4.67
C GLN A 172 -14.63 0.62 3.86
N SER A 173 -14.19 -0.62 3.96
CA SER A 173 -14.85 -1.76 3.33
C SER A 173 -15.93 -2.35 4.23
N TYR A 174 -16.96 -2.90 3.58
CA TYR A 174 -18.00 -3.73 4.16
C TYR A 174 -18.18 -4.99 3.31
N PHE A 175 -18.12 -6.14 3.96
CA PHE A 175 -18.26 -7.47 3.35
C PHE A 175 -19.63 -8.04 3.75
N PRO A 176 -20.60 -8.10 2.83
CA PRO A 176 -21.99 -8.36 3.17
C PRO A 176 -22.27 -9.80 3.58
N GLU A 177 -21.41 -10.77 3.25
CA GLU A 177 -21.71 -12.17 3.56
C GLU A 177 -21.45 -12.53 5.02
N GLY A 178 -20.39 -11.99 5.63
CA GLY A 178 -20.10 -12.16 7.04
C GLY A 178 -20.36 -10.91 7.89
N GLY A 179 -20.67 -9.78 7.27
CA GLY A 179 -20.94 -8.51 7.94
C GLY A 179 -19.67 -7.81 8.46
N GLU A 180 -18.48 -8.24 8.03
CA GLU A 180 -17.23 -7.65 8.46
C GLU A 180 -17.02 -6.26 7.87
N SER A 181 -16.27 -5.44 8.60
CA SER A 181 -15.83 -4.13 8.14
C SER A 181 -14.33 -4.02 8.30
N PHE A 182 -13.69 -3.31 7.37
CA PHE A 182 -12.24 -3.16 7.38
C PHE A 182 -11.79 -1.77 6.91
N PRO A 183 -10.87 -1.10 7.62
CA PRO A 183 -10.34 0.20 7.20
C PRO A 183 -9.40 0.02 6.00
N SER A 184 -9.94 0.08 4.80
CA SER A 184 -9.28 -0.38 3.57
C SER A 184 -8.41 0.66 2.88
N GLY A 185 -8.42 1.91 3.33
CA GLY A 185 -7.52 2.97 2.85
C GLY A 185 -6.97 3.76 4.02
N LEU A 186 -5.73 3.50 4.42
CA LEU A 186 -5.13 4.11 5.61
C LEU A 186 -3.88 4.92 5.27
N CYS A 187 -3.76 6.09 5.89
CA CYS A 187 -2.61 6.98 5.70
C CYS A 187 -1.82 7.15 7.01
N TRP A 188 -0.50 7.21 6.91
CA TRP A 188 0.40 7.60 8.00
C TRP A 188 1.48 8.56 7.52
N THR A 189 2.08 9.27 8.47
CA THR A 189 3.40 9.86 8.29
C THR A 189 4.38 9.23 9.29
N VAL A 190 5.63 9.03 8.89
CA VAL A 190 6.64 8.31 9.69
C VAL A 190 8.02 8.96 9.59
N GLY A 191 8.92 8.64 10.53
CA GLY A 191 10.30 9.12 10.51
C GLY A 191 10.51 10.50 11.14
N LYS A 192 11.59 11.18 10.72
CA LYS A 192 11.98 12.52 11.24
C LYS A 192 10.79 13.50 11.20
N GLY A 193 10.57 14.21 12.31
CA GLY A 193 9.44 15.13 12.49
C GLY A 193 8.38 14.63 13.48
N ILE A 194 8.41 13.34 13.81
CA ILE A 194 7.70 12.79 14.97
C ILE A 194 8.51 13.06 16.24
N ASP A 195 7.86 13.57 17.29
CA ASP A 195 8.45 13.74 18.62
C ASP A 195 8.26 12.45 19.43
N PRO A 196 9.33 11.66 19.67
CA PRO A 196 9.23 10.43 20.42
C PRO A 196 8.95 10.64 21.92
N ASN A 197 9.15 11.86 22.41
CA ASN A 197 8.94 12.21 23.82
C ASN A 197 7.55 12.83 24.06
N PHE A 198 6.78 13.10 23.00
CA PHE A 198 5.42 13.59 23.17
C PHE A 198 4.60 12.54 23.91
N THR A 199 3.89 12.98 24.95
CA THR A 199 2.90 12.16 25.66
C THR A 199 1.61 12.97 25.84
N SER A 200 0.46 12.40 25.50
CA SER A 200 -0.84 13.06 25.63
C SER A 200 -1.38 12.95 27.06
N GLY A 201 -0.63 13.41 28.06
CA GLY A 201 -1.03 13.36 29.48
C GLY A 201 -1.67 12.01 29.88
N PRO A 202 -2.86 11.99 30.51
CA PRO A 202 -3.50 10.74 30.96
C PRO A 202 -3.97 9.80 29.82
N GLY A 203 -3.93 10.26 28.55
CA GLY A 203 -4.38 9.50 27.39
C GLY A 203 -3.34 8.55 26.80
N ASN A 204 -2.10 8.52 27.31
CA ASN A 204 -1.00 7.64 26.87
C ASN A 204 -0.64 7.72 25.37
N GLY A 205 -1.10 8.75 24.64
CA GLY A 205 -0.73 8.95 23.24
C GLY A 205 0.74 9.35 23.16
N VAL A 206 1.55 8.51 22.53
CA VAL A 206 2.99 8.74 22.33
C VAL A 206 3.30 9.08 20.88
N ASN A 207 4.51 9.57 20.59
CA ASN A 207 5.04 9.68 19.23
C ASN A 207 4.15 10.55 18.29
N GLN A 208 3.74 11.74 18.73
CA GLN A 208 2.97 12.67 17.89
C GLN A 208 3.85 13.54 17.01
N GLY A 209 3.28 14.06 15.92
CA GLY A 209 3.96 14.91 14.94
C GLY A 209 3.75 14.41 13.52
N TYR A 210 4.33 15.12 12.55
CA TYR A 210 4.25 14.76 11.13
C TYR A 210 5.62 14.34 10.62
N GLY A 211 5.72 13.07 10.25
CA GLY A 211 6.95 12.49 9.71
C GLY A 211 7.25 12.91 8.27
N ILE A 212 8.52 12.89 7.93
CA ILE A 212 9.05 13.10 6.57
C ILE A 212 8.61 12.00 5.58
N GLY A 213 8.39 10.76 5.99
CA GLY A 213 7.83 9.70 5.14
C GLY A 213 6.30 9.75 5.10
N ARG A 214 5.69 9.36 3.98
CA ARG A 214 4.24 9.12 3.85
C ARG A 214 4.00 7.66 3.46
N VAL A 215 3.04 7.04 4.14
CA VAL A 215 2.66 5.64 3.90
C VAL A 215 1.17 5.58 3.61
N PHE A 216 0.80 4.92 2.52
CA PHE A 216 -0.59 4.61 2.18
C PHE A 216 -0.77 3.10 2.08
N TYR A 217 -1.73 2.55 2.81
CA TYR A 217 -2.14 1.16 2.69
C TYR A 217 -3.50 1.09 2.00
N PHE A 218 -3.63 0.20 1.00
CA PHE A 218 -4.86 -0.05 0.27
C PHE A 218 -5.16 -1.55 0.19
N ARG A 219 -6.33 -1.97 0.70
CA ARG A 219 -6.68 -3.38 0.90
C ARG A 219 -6.92 -4.18 -0.40
N PRO A 220 -7.59 -3.68 -1.45
CA PRO A 220 -7.91 -4.52 -2.61
C PRO A 220 -6.70 -5.03 -3.37
N GLY A 221 -6.71 -6.32 -3.70
CA GLY A 221 -5.67 -6.87 -4.57
C GLY A 221 -5.31 -8.34 -4.43
N HIS A 222 -6.27 -9.24 -4.14
CA HIS A 222 -5.98 -10.67 -4.16
C HIS A 222 -5.61 -11.14 -5.56
N GLU A 223 -4.65 -12.05 -5.66
CA GLU A 223 -4.09 -12.56 -6.90
C GLU A 223 -5.04 -13.39 -7.78
N SER A 224 -6.16 -13.89 -7.22
CA SER A 224 -7.12 -14.74 -7.91
C SER A 224 -8.26 -13.96 -8.57
N VAL A 225 -8.24 -12.63 -8.44
CA VAL A 225 -9.23 -11.72 -9.02
C VAL A 225 -8.53 -10.58 -9.78
N PRO A 226 -9.12 -10.04 -10.86
CA PRO A 226 -8.50 -9.01 -11.71
C PRO A 226 -8.57 -7.60 -11.10
N THR A 227 -8.39 -7.47 -9.78
CA THR A 227 -8.57 -6.23 -9.01
C THR A 227 -7.73 -5.08 -9.56
N TYR A 228 -6.49 -5.31 -9.97
CA TYR A 228 -5.62 -4.26 -10.51
C TYR A 228 -5.94 -3.84 -11.95
N HIS A 229 -6.93 -4.46 -12.60
CA HIS A 229 -7.52 -3.97 -13.85
C HIS A 229 -8.75 -3.07 -13.62
N HIS A 230 -9.27 -3.01 -12.40
CA HIS A 230 -10.42 -2.18 -12.08
C HIS A 230 -10.06 -0.68 -12.15
N PRO A 231 -10.80 0.16 -12.92
CA PRO A 231 -10.42 1.54 -13.18
C PRO A 231 -10.37 2.41 -11.91
N ILE A 232 -11.31 2.21 -10.97
CA ILE A 232 -11.33 2.91 -9.69
C ILE A 232 -10.12 2.52 -8.82
N VAL A 233 -9.75 1.23 -8.78
CA VAL A 233 -8.58 0.74 -8.04
C VAL A 233 -7.30 1.36 -8.60
N ARG A 234 -7.13 1.36 -9.93
CA ARG A 234 -6.00 2.03 -10.60
C ARG A 234 -5.93 3.51 -10.25
N ARG A 235 -7.07 4.22 -10.27
CA ARG A 235 -7.13 5.64 -9.88
C ARG A 235 -6.73 5.87 -8.43
N ILE A 236 -7.20 5.03 -7.50
CA ILE A 236 -6.84 5.13 -6.08
C ILE A 236 -5.33 4.92 -5.87
N ILE A 237 -4.73 3.91 -6.50
CA ILE A 237 -3.29 3.65 -6.40
C ILE A 237 -2.51 4.84 -6.98
N TYR A 238 -2.93 5.38 -8.13
CA TYR A 238 -2.33 6.58 -8.72
C TYR A 238 -2.39 7.79 -7.77
N ASN A 239 -3.57 8.11 -7.22
CA ASN A 239 -3.71 9.22 -6.29
C ASN A 239 -2.88 8.98 -5.00
N GLY A 240 -2.79 7.72 -4.54
CA GLY A 240 -1.94 7.29 -3.43
C GLY A 240 -0.46 7.56 -3.69
N VAL A 241 0.03 7.22 -4.88
CA VAL A 241 1.41 7.52 -5.32
C VAL A 241 1.67 9.03 -5.29
N LEU A 242 0.79 9.83 -5.88
CA LEU A 242 0.94 11.30 -5.90
C LEU A 242 0.99 11.87 -4.47
N TRP A 243 0.12 11.40 -3.59
CA TRP A 243 0.09 11.84 -2.20
C TRP A 243 1.38 11.44 -1.45
N CYS A 244 1.86 10.20 -1.65
CA CYS A 244 3.09 9.70 -1.04
C CYS A 244 4.35 10.43 -1.54
N ALA A 245 4.38 10.86 -2.80
CA ALA A 245 5.52 11.56 -3.39
C ALA A 245 5.82 12.95 -2.81
N LYS A 246 4.88 13.52 -2.02
CA LYS A 246 5.02 14.85 -1.39
C LYS A 246 5.46 15.96 -2.36
N GLN A 247 4.92 16.00 -3.59
CA GLN A 247 5.22 17.12 -4.48
C GLN A 247 4.75 18.43 -3.84
N THR A 248 5.70 19.26 -3.43
CA THR A 248 5.49 20.68 -3.17
C THR A 248 5.56 21.37 -4.52
N GLY A 249 4.49 22.05 -4.92
CA GLY A 249 4.47 22.88 -6.13
C GLY A 249 5.52 23.97 -6.11
#